data_AF-A0A450SB03-F1
#
_entry.id   AF-A0A450SB03-F1
#
_cell.length_a   1.000
_cell.length_b   1.000
_cell.length_c   1.000
_cell.angle_alpha   90.00
_cell.angle_beta   90.00
_cell.angle_gamma   90.00
#
_symmetry.space_group_name_H-M   'P 1'
#
loop_
_entity.id
_entity.type
_entity.pdbx_description
1 polymer ?
#
loop_
_entity_poly.entity_id
_entity_poly.type
_entity_poly.pdbx_seq_one_letter_code
_entity_poly.pdbx_strand_id
1 'polypeptide(L)'
;MDRTPKAVSDCHLLLEWLIPQLDKFPRLRRFTLGERIETGVLEVLENLIEAAYSRAKTEPLKRANLKLNVVRHLWRLSFRLQVISPKSYEHGARLLHELGKQIGGWSRQQTGR
;
A
#
# COMPACT_ATOMS: atom_id res chain seq x y z
N MET A 1 3.46 -19.13 17.41
CA MET A 1 2.74 -18.59 16.24
C MET A 1 3.16 -17.15 16.09
N ASP A 2 3.94 -16.86 15.07
CA ASP A 2 4.56 -15.54 14.87
C ASP A 2 3.43 -14.51 14.69
N ARG A 3 3.30 -13.55 15.62
CA ARG A 3 2.16 -12.63 15.65
C ARG A 3 2.43 -11.48 14.67
N THR A 4 2.30 -11.77 13.39
CA THR A 4 2.47 -10.80 12.30
C THR A 4 1.58 -9.57 12.56
N PRO A 5 2.13 -8.34 12.53
CA PRO A 5 1.34 -7.13 12.73
C PRO A 5 0.19 -7.03 11.72
N LYS A 6 -0.98 -6.57 12.17
CA LYS A 6 -2.18 -6.44 11.33
C LYS A 6 -1.90 -5.70 10.01
N ALA A 7 -1.06 -4.66 10.04
CA ALA A 7 -0.68 -3.89 8.86
C ALA A 7 0.00 -4.75 7.77
N VAL A 8 0.80 -5.74 8.16
CA VAL A 8 1.45 -6.67 7.21
C VAL A 8 0.41 -7.57 6.56
N SER A 9 -0.47 -8.18 7.36
CA SER A 9 -1.55 -9.04 6.85
C SER A 9 -2.53 -8.29 5.95
N ASP A 10 -2.95 -7.09 6.34
CA ASP A 10 -3.84 -6.25 5.53
C ASP A 10 -3.17 -5.76 4.24
N CYS A 11 -1.85 -5.49 4.26
CA CYS A 11 -1.11 -5.14 3.05
C CYS A 11 -1.04 -6.32 2.08
N HIS A 12 -0.91 -7.55 2.58
CA HIS A 12 -0.98 -8.77 1.77
C HIS A 12 -2.35 -8.92 1.09
N LEU A 13 -3.44 -8.80 1.85
CA LEU A 13 -4.80 -8.85 1.31
C LEU A 13 -5.08 -7.73 0.29
N LEU A 14 -4.52 -6.54 0.51
CA LEU A 14 -4.56 -5.46 -0.47
C LEU A 14 -3.88 -5.88 -1.78
N LEU A 15 -2.70 -6.49 -1.74
CA LEU A 15 -1.98 -6.97 -2.94
C LEU A 15 -2.78 -8.04 -3.69
N GLU A 16 -3.33 -9.02 -2.97
CA GLU A 16 -4.18 -10.06 -3.56
C GLU A 16 -5.35 -9.48 -4.36
N TRP A 17 -5.97 -8.41 -3.85
CA TRP A 17 -7.04 -7.74 -4.57
C TRP A 17 -6.52 -6.81 -5.68
N LEU A 18 -5.42 -6.10 -5.44
CA LEU A 18 -4.91 -5.02 -6.29
C LEU A 18 -4.30 -5.56 -7.59
N ILE A 19 -3.46 -6.59 -7.53
CA ILE A 19 -2.74 -7.13 -8.70
C ILE A 19 -3.72 -7.48 -9.84
N PRO A 20 -4.82 -8.25 -9.60
CA PRO A 20 -5.82 -8.51 -10.64
C PRO A 20 -6.53 -7.26 -11.20
N GLN A 21 -6.53 -6.13 -10.48
CA GLN A 21 -7.03 -4.86 -11.05
C GLN A 21 -6.00 -4.22 -11.97
N LEU A 22 -4.71 -4.28 -11.63
CA LEU A 22 -3.62 -3.73 -12.45
C LEU A 22 -3.46 -4.52 -13.76
N ASP A 23 -3.70 -5.83 -13.72
CA ASP A 23 -3.74 -6.70 -14.90
C ASP A 23 -4.83 -6.32 -15.91
N LYS A 24 -5.83 -5.54 -15.49
CA LYS A 24 -6.90 -5.03 -16.38
C LYS A 24 -6.56 -3.69 -17.01
N PHE A 25 -5.43 -3.07 -16.63
CA PHE A 25 -5.03 -1.78 -17.21
C PHE A 25 -4.77 -1.93 -18.71
N PRO A 26 -5.08 -0.91 -19.54
CA PRO A 26 -4.65 -0.89 -20.93
C PRO A 26 -3.14 -1.05 -21.03
N ARG A 27 -2.65 -1.78 -22.04
CA ARG A 27 -1.23 -2.16 -22.20
C ARG A 27 -0.25 -1.00 -21.97
N LEU A 28 -0.53 0.17 -22.56
CA LEU A 28 0.30 1.38 -22.43
C LEU A 28 0.45 1.86 -20.99
N ARG A 29 -0.61 1.72 -20.18
CA ARG A 29 -0.66 2.19 -18.78
C ARG A 29 -0.25 1.10 -17.79
N ARG A 30 -0.31 -0.17 -18.18
CA ARG A 30 0.11 -1.30 -17.35
C ARG A 30 1.61 -1.24 -17.05
N PHE A 31 2.44 -1.08 -18.08
CA PHE A 31 3.91 -0.98 -17.96
C PHE A 31 4.42 0.39 -17.49
N THR A 32 3.54 1.26 -16.99
CA THR A 32 3.93 2.58 -16.49
C THR A 32 3.27 2.84 -15.14
N LEU A 33 1.95 2.99 -15.11
CA LEU A 33 1.19 3.22 -13.88
C LEU A 33 0.94 1.93 -13.11
N GLY A 34 0.59 0.84 -13.79
CA GLY A 34 0.33 -0.45 -13.16
C GLY A 34 1.55 -0.95 -12.39
N GLU A 35 2.68 -1.10 -13.08
CA GLU A 35 3.96 -1.52 -12.50
C GLU A 35 4.40 -0.62 -11.34
N ARG A 36 4.32 0.72 -11.47
CA ARG A 36 4.69 1.64 -10.39
C ARG A 36 3.81 1.51 -9.15
N ILE A 37 2.52 1.20 -9.34
CA ILE A 37 1.60 0.96 -8.23
C ILE A 37 1.94 -0.37 -7.54
N GLU A 38 2.12 -1.44 -8.32
CA GLU A 38 2.44 -2.76 -7.81
C GLU A 38 3.75 -2.76 -7.01
N THR A 39 4.83 -2.29 -7.63
CA THR A 39 6.14 -2.14 -6.97
C THR A 39 6.04 -1.27 -5.74
N GLY A 40 5.27 -0.16 -5.80
CA GLY A 40 5.08 0.72 -4.65
C GLY A 40 4.39 0.03 -3.47
N VAL A 41 3.42 -0.86 -3.70
CA VAL A 41 2.77 -1.61 -2.62
C VAL A 41 3.64 -2.77 -2.13
N LEU A 42 4.41 -3.42 -3.00
CA LEU A 42 5.40 -4.42 -2.61
C LEU A 42 6.47 -3.81 -1.69
N GLU A 43 7.00 -2.63 -2.02
CA GLU A 43 7.92 -1.89 -1.15
C GLU A 43 7.26 -1.52 0.19
N VAL A 44 5.96 -1.19 0.21
CA VAL A 44 5.22 -0.98 1.47
C VAL A 44 5.24 -2.26 2.30
N LEU A 45 4.92 -3.41 1.71
CA LEU A 45 4.94 -4.70 2.40
C LEU A 45 6.32 -5.01 2.97
N GLU A 46 7.38 -4.85 2.17
CA GLU A 46 8.78 -5.06 2.59
C GLU A 46 9.14 -4.21 3.81
N ASN A 47 8.83 -2.91 3.76
CA ASN A 47 9.09 -2.01 4.88
C ASN A 47 8.27 -2.37 6.14
N LEU A 48 7.04 -2.87 5.98
CA LEU A 48 6.23 -3.32 7.12
C LEU A 48 6.77 -4.61 7.74
N ILE A 49 7.28 -5.53 6.92
CA ILE A 49 7.96 -6.73 7.39
C ILE A 49 9.26 -6.35 8.11
N GLU A 50 10.06 -5.44 7.55
CA GLU A 50 11.26 -4.93 8.21
C GLU A 50 10.93 -4.31 9.58
N ALA A 51 9.88 -3.48 9.66
CA ALA A 51 9.42 -2.93 10.94
C ALA A 51 8.92 -4.01 11.91
N ALA A 52 8.36 -5.13 11.42
CA ALA A 52 7.88 -6.21 12.28
C ALA A 52 9.05 -6.92 12.99
N TYR A 53 10.16 -7.12 12.28
CA TYR A 53 11.34 -7.84 12.78
C TYR A 53 12.46 -6.92 13.32
N SER A 54 12.36 -5.60 13.12
CA SER A 54 13.35 -4.63 13.61
C SER A 54 13.08 -4.16 15.04
N ARG A 55 14.16 -3.86 15.78
CA ARG A 55 14.09 -3.10 17.03
C ARG A 55 13.85 -1.61 16.79
N ALA A 56 14.38 -1.07 15.70
CA ALA A 56 14.23 0.32 15.27
C ALA A 56 13.16 0.42 14.18
N LYS A 57 11.89 0.53 14.60
CA LYS A 57 10.73 0.45 13.70
C LYS A 57 10.39 1.77 13.02
N THR A 58 10.83 2.90 13.59
CA THR A 58 10.42 4.23 13.16
C THR A 58 10.74 4.51 11.69
N GLU A 59 11.96 4.19 11.26
CA GLU A 59 12.40 4.48 9.90
C GLU A 59 11.69 3.61 8.83
N PRO A 60 11.63 2.27 8.96
CA PRO A 60 10.87 1.46 8.01
C PRO A 60 9.38 1.84 7.97
N LEU A 61 8.75 2.17 9.11
CA LEU A 61 7.35 2.65 9.12
C LEU A 61 7.18 4.01 8.39
N LYS A 62 8.16 4.90 8.51
CA LYS A 62 8.18 6.19 7.79
C LYS A 62 8.29 5.97 6.28
N ARG A 63 9.17 5.05 5.84
CA ARG A 63 9.31 4.66 4.43
C ARG A 63 8.04 4.03 3.89
N ALA A 64 7.45 3.08 4.62
CA ALA A 64 6.18 2.45 4.26
C ALA A 64 5.07 3.51 4.08
N ASN A 65 4.94 4.45 5.01
CA ASN A 65 3.93 5.50 4.92
C ASN A 65 4.13 6.42 3.70
N LEU A 66 5.38 6.79 3.41
CA LEU A 66 5.72 7.61 2.24
C LEU A 66 5.35 6.89 0.94
N LYS A 67 5.76 5.63 0.77
CA LYS A 67 5.44 4.83 -0.43
C LYS A 67 3.94 4.63 -0.59
N LEU A 68 3.21 4.36 0.50
CA LEU A 68 1.75 4.24 0.46
C LEU A 68 1.07 5.55 0.03
N ASN A 69 1.59 6.70 0.45
CA ASN A 69 1.08 8.00 -0.01
C ASN A 69 1.27 8.16 -1.52
N VAL A 70 2.46 7.81 -2.05
CA VAL A 70 2.72 7.82 -3.50
C VAL A 70 1.72 6.93 -4.23
N VAL A 71 1.52 5.69 -3.75
CA VAL A 71 0.53 4.77 -4.32
C VAL A 71 -0.88 5.36 -4.32
N ARG A 72 -1.32 6.02 -3.23
CA ARG A 72 -2.63 6.68 -3.18
C ARG A 72 -2.79 7.75 -4.26
N HIS A 73 -1.75 8.52 -4.54
CA HIS A 73 -1.77 9.50 -5.61
C HIS A 73 -1.81 8.84 -7.00
N LEU A 74 -1.05 7.77 -7.23
CA LEU A 74 -1.07 7.02 -8.48
C LEU A 74 -2.42 6.33 -8.71
N TRP A 75 -3.02 5.76 -7.67
CA TRP A 75 -4.36 5.16 -7.75
C TRP A 75 -5.43 6.18 -8.13
N ARG A 76 -5.39 7.37 -7.53
CA ARG A 76 -6.26 8.50 -7.90
C ARG A 76 -6.02 8.94 -9.35
N LEU A 77 -4.77 8.96 -9.80
CA LEU A 77 -4.43 9.29 -11.18
C LEU A 77 -5.01 8.25 -12.16
N SER A 78 -4.92 6.96 -11.85
CA SER A 78 -5.56 5.90 -12.64
C SER A 78 -7.06 6.12 -12.80
N PHE A 79 -7.75 6.57 -11.75
CA PHE A 79 -9.17 6.95 -11.85
C PHE A 79 -9.39 8.18 -12.73
N ARG A 80 -8.60 9.25 -12.56
CA ARG A 80 -8.68 10.48 -13.37
C ARG A 80 -8.44 10.21 -14.86
N LEU A 81 -7.57 9.26 -15.18
CA LEU A 81 -7.29 8.82 -16.54
C LEU A 81 -8.32 7.81 -17.08
N GLN A 82 -9.37 7.48 -16.31
CA GLN A 82 -10.41 6.51 -16.65
C GLN A 82 -9.85 5.10 -16.93
N VAL A 83 -8.75 4.73 -16.26
CA VAL A 83 -8.15 3.39 -16.33
C VAL A 83 -8.97 2.36 -15.56
N ILE A 84 -9.57 2.82 -14.46
CA ILE A 84 -10.29 1.99 -13.50
C ILE A 84 -11.72 2.52 -13.34
N SER A 85 -12.63 1.61 -13.03
CA SER A 85 -14.03 1.96 -12.75
C SER A 85 -14.15 2.77 -11.43
N PRO A 86 -15.22 3.57 -11.26
CA PRO A 86 -15.51 4.23 -9.99
C PRO A 86 -15.59 3.25 -8.80
N LYS A 87 -16.19 2.08 -9.02
CA LYS A 87 -16.32 1.03 -8.00
C LYS A 87 -14.95 0.47 -7.58
N SER A 88 -14.08 0.18 -8.55
CA SER A 88 -12.71 -0.25 -8.27
C SER A 88 -11.96 0.84 -7.52
N TYR A 89 -12.04 2.09 -8.00
CA TYR A 89 -11.38 3.23 -7.37
C TYR A 89 -11.76 3.37 -5.89
N GLU A 90 -13.06 3.38 -5.58
CA GLU A 90 -13.56 3.53 -4.22
C GLU A 90 -13.06 2.41 -3.31
N HIS A 91 -13.15 1.16 -3.77
CA HIS A 91 -12.69 0.02 -2.99
C HIS A 91 -11.17 0.09 -2.71
N GLY A 92 -10.36 0.35 -3.74
CA GLY A 92 -8.91 0.47 -3.58
C GLY A 92 -8.52 1.67 -2.70
N ALA A 93 -9.21 2.80 -2.83
CA ALA A 93 -8.97 3.98 -1.99
C ALA A 93 -9.25 3.69 -0.52
N ARG A 94 -10.32 2.92 -0.23
CA ARG A 94 -10.67 2.49 1.13
C ARG A 94 -9.59 1.59 1.72
N LEU A 95 -9.16 0.57 1.00
CA LEU A 95 -8.09 -0.35 1.45
C LEU A 95 -6.78 0.41 1.72
N LEU A 96 -6.36 1.29 0.80
CA LEU A 96 -5.15 2.10 0.95
C LEU A 96 -5.24 3.10 2.12
N HIS A 97 -6.44 3.60 2.42
CA HIS A 97 -6.69 4.49 3.55
C HIS A 97 -6.60 3.75 4.89
N GLU A 98 -7.27 2.60 5.00
CA GLU A 98 -7.24 1.78 6.22
C GLU A 98 -5.84 1.26 6.51
N LEU A 99 -5.09 0.84 5.49
CA LEU A 99 -3.67 0.49 5.67
C LEU A 99 -2.87 1.69 6.19
N GLY A 100 -3.10 2.89 5.65
CA GLY A 100 -2.43 4.11 6.12
C GLY A 100 -2.72 4.43 7.59
N LYS A 101 -3.96 4.24 8.04
CA LYS A 101 -4.33 4.39 9.46
C LYS A 101 -3.59 3.40 10.35
N GLN A 102 -3.42 2.16 9.90
CA GLN A 102 -2.69 1.13 10.64
C GLN A 102 -1.20 1.46 10.76
N ILE A 103 -0.57 1.89 9.66
CA ILE A 103 0.84 2.33 9.67
C ILE A 103 1.03 3.54 10.59
N GLY A 104 0.16 4.55 10.49
CA GLY A 104 0.22 5.73 11.35
C GLY A 104 -0.04 5.42 12.83
N GLY A 105 -0.96 4.50 13.13
CA GLY A 105 -1.18 3.98 14.48
C GLY A 105 0.06 3.29 15.04
N TRP A 106 0.69 2.42 14.24
CA TRP A 106 1.91 1.70 14.64
C TRP A 106 3.10 2.64 14.82
N SER A 107 3.26 3.64 13.95
CA SER A 107 4.32 4.65 14.06
C SER A 107 4.19 5.48 15.36
N ARG A 108 2.98 5.91 15.73
CA ARG A 108 2.74 6.65 16.99
C ARG A 108 3.10 5.86 18.24
N GLN A 109 2.92 4.54 18.21
CA GLN A 109 3.34 3.66 19.32
C GLN A 109 4.87 3.64 19.52
N GLN A 110 5.65 4.01 18.50
CA GLN A 110 7.11 4.09 18.60
C GLN A 110 7.60 5.46 19.07
N THR A 111 6.86 6.53 18.79
CA THR A 111 7.21 7.90 19.21
C THR A 111 6.69 8.24 20.61
N GLY A 112 5.63 7.57 21.07
CA GLY A 112 5.09 7.72 22.43
C GLY A 112 5.77 6.84 23.50
N ARG A 113 6.91 6.22 23.17
CA ARG A 113 7.81 5.50 24.08
C ARG A 113 9.14 6.25 24.14
#